data_AF-A0A7R9BIG2-F1
#
_entry.id   AF-A0A7R9BIG2-F1
#
_cell.length_a   1.000
_cell.length_b   1.000
_cell.length_c   1.000
_cell.angle_alpha   90.00
_cell.angle_beta   90.00
_cell.angle_gamma   90.00
#
_symmetry.space_group_name_H-M   'P 1'
#
loop_
_entity.id
_entity.type
_entity.pdbx_description
1 polymer ?
#
loop_
_entity_poly.entity_id
_entity_poly.type
_entity_poly.pdbx_seq_one_letter_code
_entity_poly.pdbx_strand_id
1 'polypeptide(L)'
;MELLALLFTIVLVSGLSVSLVDPKHYLLRYKIPIHTQVDIDPARYLCHRCNLLRQREDVKHCHECGKCVDGFDHHCYALNHCIGARNYWIMMLLFNNGLLLTTALLIAAVAFIYGVLARSRIMIPQFAQSKTDLASDKLICFGSPCLALIPLIVVIVYVIPTVLVLFSFGALVGAHWSLVAENSTTWQHFKERKSTPEKGKSLIMRQEIES
;
A
#
# COMPACT_ATOMS: atom_id res chain seq x y z
N MET A 1 15.32 -13.37 -14.06
CA MET A 1 15.02 -12.08 -14.73
C MET A 1 13.56 -12.01 -15.18
N GLU A 2 13.04 -13.05 -15.84
CA GLU A 2 11.64 -13.08 -16.33
C GLU A 2 10.59 -12.86 -15.24
N LEU A 3 10.72 -13.50 -14.07
CA LEU A 3 9.79 -13.30 -12.95
C LEU A 3 9.75 -11.85 -12.44
N LEU A 4 10.91 -11.18 -12.34
CA LEU A 4 10.98 -9.77 -11.90
C LEU A 4 10.33 -8.84 -12.93
N ALA A 5 10.56 -9.09 -14.22
CA ALA A 5 9.92 -8.33 -15.29
C ALA A 5 8.40 -8.53 -15.29
N LEU A 6 7.92 -9.75 -15.05
CA LEU A 6 6.50 -10.04 -14.91
C LEU A 6 5.89 -9.32 -13.71
N LEU A 7 6.50 -9.42 -12.52
CA LEU A 7 6.03 -8.72 -11.32
C LEU A 7 6.01 -7.21 -11.51
N PHE A 8 7.06 -6.64 -12.11
CA PHE A 8 7.11 -5.22 -12.45
C PHE A 8 5.98 -4.83 -13.41
N THR A 9 5.72 -5.64 -14.43
CA THR A 9 4.63 -5.40 -15.38
C THR A 9 3.27 -5.45 -14.69
N ILE A 10 3.04 -6.42 -13.80
CA ILE A 10 1.79 -6.52 -13.02
C ILE A 10 1.61 -5.28 -12.13
N VAL A 11 2.65 -4.86 -11.41
CA VAL A 11 2.62 -3.65 -10.57
C VAL A 11 2.32 -2.42 -11.41
N LEU A 12 2.99 -2.26 -12.55
CA LEU A 12 2.78 -1.13 -13.44
C LEU A 12 1.35 -1.10 -14.00
N VAL A 13 0.88 -2.21 -14.53
CA VAL A 13 -0.47 -2.32 -15.12
C VAL A 13 -1.54 -2.13 -14.06
N SER A 14 -1.40 -2.72 -12.87
CA SER A 14 -2.37 -2.53 -11.78
C SER A 14 -2.35 -1.10 -11.24
N GLY A 15 -1.19 -0.46 -11.14
CA GLY A 15 -1.04 0.95 -10.78
C GLY A 15 -1.73 1.88 -11.78
N LEU A 16 -1.52 1.67 -13.07
CA LEU A 16 -2.24 2.41 -14.11
C LEU A 16 -3.75 2.13 -14.05
N SER A 17 -4.12 0.86 -13.90
CA SER A 17 -5.53 0.46 -13.89
C SER A 17 -6.30 1.06 -12.70
N VAL A 18 -5.71 1.08 -11.49
CA VAL A 18 -6.38 1.66 -10.32
C VAL A 18 -6.62 3.16 -10.49
N SER A 19 -5.67 3.88 -11.14
CA SER A 19 -5.76 5.31 -11.43
C SER A 19 -6.71 5.63 -12.58
N LEU A 20 -6.86 4.74 -13.56
CA LEU A 20 -7.69 4.97 -14.75
C LEU A 20 -9.14 4.51 -14.57
N VAL A 21 -9.41 3.50 -13.73
CA VAL A 21 -10.77 3.06 -13.45
C VAL A 21 -11.49 4.11 -12.61
N ASP A 22 -12.52 4.76 -13.18
CA ASP A 22 -13.33 5.75 -12.47
C ASP A 22 -14.31 5.08 -11.50
N PRO A 23 -14.16 5.22 -10.17
CA PRO A 23 -15.05 4.60 -9.18
C PRO A 23 -16.35 5.41 -8.98
N LYS A 24 -16.60 6.44 -9.81
CA LYS A 24 -17.78 7.29 -9.74
C LYS A 24 -19.06 6.47 -9.79
N HIS A 25 -20.02 6.85 -8.96
CA HIS A 25 -21.35 6.27 -8.95
C HIS A 25 -22.11 6.62 -10.24
N TYR A 26 -22.51 5.59 -10.98
CA TYR A 26 -23.01 5.68 -12.37
C TYR A 26 -24.43 6.21 -12.49
N LEU A 27 -25.18 6.25 -11.40
CA LEU A 27 -26.60 6.59 -11.40
C LEU A 27 -26.89 8.07 -11.64
N LEU A 28 -25.87 8.85 -12.02
CA LEU A 28 -26.06 10.13 -12.70
C LEU A 28 -26.70 9.99 -14.09
N ARG A 29 -26.81 8.77 -14.65
CA ARG A 29 -27.23 8.55 -16.06
C ARG A 29 -28.70 8.21 -16.28
N TYR A 30 -29.42 7.71 -15.27
CA TYR A 30 -30.85 7.49 -15.36
C TYR A 30 -31.54 8.31 -14.28
N LYS A 31 -32.39 9.26 -14.70
CA LYS A 31 -33.49 9.76 -13.85
C LYS A 31 -34.44 8.59 -13.62
N ILE A 32 -34.07 7.66 -12.75
CA ILE A 32 -34.97 6.57 -12.37
C ILE A 32 -36.09 7.21 -11.55
N PRO A 33 -37.37 7.06 -11.94
CA PRO A 33 -38.48 7.51 -11.13
C PRO A 33 -38.40 6.81 -9.77
N ILE A 34 -38.51 7.57 -8.69
CA ILE A 34 -38.49 7.10 -7.31
C ILE A 34 -39.80 6.35 -7.04
N HIS A 35 -40.00 5.19 -7.67
CA HIS A 35 -41.28 4.46 -7.59
C HIS A 35 -41.17 3.00 -7.15
N THR A 36 -39.98 2.54 -6.79
CA THR A 36 -39.84 1.26 -6.08
C THR A 36 -39.67 1.51 -4.59
N GLN A 37 -40.70 1.09 -3.87
CA GLN A 37 -40.91 1.11 -2.42
C GLN A 37 -39.74 0.49 -1.64
N VAL A 38 -38.79 1.32 -1.27
CA VAL A 38 -37.93 1.06 -0.12
C VAL A 38 -38.17 2.24 0.81
N ASP A 39 -38.41 1.99 2.10
CA ASP A 39 -38.51 3.00 3.17
C ASP A 39 -37.15 3.71 3.37
N ILE A 40 -36.69 4.37 2.31
CA ILE A 40 -35.43 5.11 2.28
C ILE A 40 -35.77 6.48 2.84
N ASP A 41 -35.31 6.76 4.06
CA ASP A 41 -35.25 8.12 4.59
C ASP A 41 -34.53 9.02 3.56
N PRO A 42 -35.23 9.88 2.81
CA PRO A 42 -34.63 10.62 1.71
C PRO A 42 -33.49 11.53 2.20
N ALA A 43 -33.55 11.99 3.46
CA ALA A 43 -32.52 12.82 4.05
C ALA A 43 -31.19 12.05 4.21
N ARG A 44 -31.23 10.75 4.52
CA ARG A 44 -30.02 9.92 4.70
C ARG A 44 -29.33 9.55 3.41
N TYR A 45 -30.03 9.55 2.29
CA TYR A 45 -29.49 9.07 1.01
C TYR A 45 -29.28 10.18 -0.01
N LEU A 46 -29.80 11.38 0.22
CA LEU A 46 -29.50 12.53 -0.61
C LEU A 46 -28.04 12.98 -0.45
N CYS A 47 -27.37 13.24 -1.57
CA CYS A 47 -26.12 13.98 -1.61
C CYS A 47 -26.41 15.43 -2.00
N HIS A 48 -26.35 16.37 -1.05
CA HIS A 48 -26.59 17.79 -1.34
C HIS A 48 -25.58 18.40 -2.31
N ARG A 49 -24.34 17.88 -2.34
CA ARG A 49 -23.26 18.40 -3.20
C ARG A 49 -23.44 18.03 -4.66
N CYS A 50 -23.89 16.81 -4.93
CA CYS A 50 -24.13 16.33 -6.30
C CYS A 50 -25.62 16.37 -6.70
N ASN A 51 -26.50 16.79 -5.79
CA ASN A 51 -27.95 16.75 -5.92
C ASN A 51 -28.48 15.41 -6.48
N LEU A 52 -27.99 14.30 -5.92
CA LEU A 52 -28.36 12.94 -6.33
C LEU A 52 -28.84 12.12 -5.13
N LEU A 53 -29.83 11.26 -5.36
CA LEU A 53 -30.26 10.26 -4.39
C LEU A 53 -29.36 9.03 -4.52
N ARG A 54 -28.65 8.69 -3.45
CA ARG A 54 -27.85 7.47 -3.38
C ARG A 54 -28.79 6.28 -3.27
N GLN A 55 -28.61 5.27 -4.10
CA GLN A 55 -29.42 4.04 -3.98
C GLN A 55 -28.95 3.10 -2.88
N ARG A 56 -27.71 3.26 -2.41
CA ARG A 56 -27.10 2.42 -1.37
C ARG A 56 -26.37 3.27 -0.34
N GLU A 57 -26.29 2.76 0.88
CA GLU A 57 -25.61 3.45 1.98
C GLU A 57 -24.10 3.56 1.79
N ASP A 58 -23.49 2.63 1.06
CA ASP A 58 -22.05 2.53 0.81
C ASP A 58 -21.56 3.56 -0.23
N VAL A 59 -22.48 4.23 -0.93
CA VAL A 59 -22.16 5.36 -1.80
C VAL A 59 -21.83 6.59 -0.94
N LYS A 60 -20.67 7.22 -1.15
CA LYS A 60 -20.28 8.44 -0.40
C LYS A 60 -19.76 9.52 -1.33
N HIS A 61 -19.94 10.77 -0.94
CA HIS A 61 -19.34 11.91 -1.65
C HIS A 61 -17.91 12.12 -1.16
N CYS A 62 -16.96 12.05 -2.07
CA CYS A 62 -15.59 12.49 -1.82
C CYS A 62 -15.48 13.99 -2.08
N HIS A 63 -15.13 14.76 -1.05
CA HIS A 63 -14.95 16.21 -1.16
C HIS A 63 -13.79 16.56 -2.09
N GLU A 64 -12.65 15.89 -1.91
CA GLU A 64 -11.43 16.12 -2.71
C GLU A 64 -11.65 15.93 -4.21
N CYS A 65 -12.39 14.88 -4.60
CA CYS A 65 -12.69 14.60 -6.00
C CYS A 65 -14.00 15.21 -6.50
N GLY A 66 -14.80 15.84 -5.63
CA GLY A 66 -16.10 16.43 -5.99
C GLY A 66 -17.13 15.45 -6.58
N LYS A 67 -17.05 14.15 -6.25
CA LYS A 67 -17.91 13.11 -6.85
C LYS A 67 -18.40 12.09 -5.84
N CYS A 68 -19.58 11.53 -6.09
CA CYS A 68 -20.05 10.33 -5.39
C CYS A 68 -19.36 9.08 -5.94
N VAL A 69 -18.90 8.24 -5.04
CA VAL A 69 -18.13 7.02 -5.31
C VAL A 69 -18.93 5.83 -4.79
N ASP A 70 -18.99 4.78 -5.61
CA ASP A 70 -19.71 3.55 -5.29
C ASP A 70 -18.86 2.62 -4.40
N GLY A 71 -19.46 2.08 -3.33
CA GLY A 71 -18.73 1.32 -2.31
C GLY A 71 -17.47 2.04 -1.83
N PHE A 72 -17.64 3.27 -1.35
CA PHE A 72 -16.52 4.16 -1.02
C PHE A 72 -15.64 3.60 0.09
N ASP A 73 -14.32 3.52 -0.18
CA ASP A 73 -13.32 3.06 0.78
C ASP A 73 -12.49 4.23 1.32
N HIS A 74 -11.83 4.98 0.45
CA HIS A 74 -11.12 6.19 0.82
C HIS A 74 -10.74 7.04 -0.41
N HIS A 75 -10.30 8.28 -0.16
CA HIS A 75 -9.54 9.03 -1.14
C HIS A 75 -8.06 8.75 -0.91
N CYS A 76 -7.39 8.14 -1.88
CA CYS A 76 -5.98 7.83 -1.80
C CYS A 76 -5.16 9.03 -2.27
N TYR A 77 -4.53 9.76 -1.33
CA TYR A 77 -3.69 10.91 -1.67
C TYR A 77 -2.47 10.53 -2.53
N ALA A 78 -1.92 9.33 -2.35
CA ALA A 78 -0.78 8.86 -3.13
C ALA A 78 -1.13 8.67 -4.62
N LEU A 79 -2.37 8.27 -4.92
CA LEU A 79 -2.87 8.12 -6.28
C LEU A 79 -3.60 9.37 -6.79
N ASN A 80 -3.84 10.35 -5.90
CA ASN A 80 -4.74 11.47 -6.12
C ASN A 80 -6.09 11.03 -6.71
N HIS A 81 -6.63 9.92 -6.20
CA HIS A 81 -7.82 9.27 -6.76
C HIS A 81 -8.63 8.54 -5.68
N CYS A 82 -9.93 8.37 -5.93
CA CYS A 82 -10.78 7.60 -5.03
C CYS A 82 -10.57 6.10 -5.21
N ILE A 83 -10.64 5.37 -4.09
CA ILE A 83 -10.81 3.92 -4.06
C ILE A 83 -12.25 3.61 -3.66
N GLY A 84 -12.89 2.77 -4.45
CA GLY A 84 -14.22 2.25 -4.20
C GLY A 84 -14.41 0.87 -4.81
N ALA A 85 -15.64 0.37 -4.83
CA ALA A 85 -15.95 -1.02 -5.20
C ALA A 85 -15.34 -1.47 -6.54
N ARG A 86 -15.26 -0.56 -7.53
CA ARG A 86 -14.76 -0.89 -8.88
C ARG A 86 -13.26 -1.12 -8.97
N ASN A 87 -12.48 -0.43 -8.15
CA ASN A 87 -11.02 -0.42 -8.24
C ASN A 87 -10.32 -0.92 -6.96
N TYR A 88 -11.09 -1.28 -5.92
CA TYR A 88 -10.56 -1.85 -4.68
C TYR A 88 -9.73 -3.11 -4.91
N TRP A 89 -10.24 -4.08 -5.67
CA TRP A 89 -9.49 -5.32 -5.93
C TRP A 89 -8.24 -5.10 -6.79
N ILE A 90 -8.24 -4.09 -7.65
CA ILE A 90 -7.06 -3.68 -8.42
C ILE A 90 -6.01 -3.06 -7.49
N MET A 91 -6.43 -2.24 -6.52
CA MET A 91 -5.57 -1.74 -5.45
C MET A 91 -4.97 -2.89 -4.63
N MET A 92 -5.77 -3.90 -4.27
CA MET A 92 -5.28 -5.07 -3.55
C MET A 92 -4.25 -5.85 -4.37
N LEU A 93 -4.47 -6.01 -5.67
CA LEU A 93 -3.49 -6.63 -6.56
C LEU A 93 -2.18 -5.82 -6.61
N LEU A 94 -2.27 -4.50 -6.73
CA LEU A 94 -1.13 -3.58 -6.70
C LEU A 94 -0.34 -3.71 -5.39
N PHE A 95 -1.02 -3.71 -4.25
CA PHE A 95 -0.40 -3.79 -2.94
C PHE A 95 0.34 -5.12 -2.72
N ASN A 96 -0.34 -6.24 -3.00
CA ASN A 96 0.26 -7.57 -2.84
C ASN A 96 1.47 -7.77 -3.78
N ASN A 97 1.35 -7.38 -5.06
CA ASN A 97 2.45 -7.53 -6.01
C ASN A 97 3.59 -6.53 -5.77
N GLY A 98 3.28 -5.32 -5.30
CA GLY A 98 4.28 -4.34 -4.88
C GLY A 98 5.12 -4.84 -3.71
N LEU A 99 4.48 -5.50 -2.73
CA LEU A 99 5.15 -6.08 -1.57
C LEU A 99 6.05 -7.25 -2.02
N LEU A 100 5.53 -8.12 -2.89
CA LEU A 100 6.29 -9.24 -3.45
C LEU A 100 7.49 -8.78 -4.29
N LEU A 101 7.31 -7.78 -5.16
CA LEU A 101 8.38 -7.20 -5.97
C LEU A 101 9.47 -6.59 -5.09
N THR A 102 9.09 -5.80 -4.09
CA THR A 102 10.05 -5.17 -3.16
C THR A 102 10.83 -6.22 -2.37
N THR A 103 10.16 -7.29 -1.94
CA THR A 103 10.80 -8.41 -1.24
C THR A 103 11.78 -9.14 -2.16
N ALA A 104 11.41 -9.40 -3.42
CA ALA A 104 12.29 -10.05 -4.40
C ALA A 104 13.54 -9.19 -4.72
N LEU A 105 13.38 -7.87 -4.83
CA LEU A 105 14.49 -6.94 -5.03
C LEU A 105 15.43 -6.89 -3.81
N LEU A 106 14.89 -6.98 -2.59
CA LEU A 106 15.71 -7.07 -1.38
C LEU A 106 16.53 -8.36 -1.36
N ILE A 107 15.91 -9.51 -1.65
CA ILE A 107 16.59 -10.81 -1.70
C ILE A 107 17.71 -10.78 -2.75
N ALA A 108 17.44 -10.24 -3.94
CA ALA A 108 18.43 -10.12 -4.99
C ALA A 108 19.62 -9.23 -4.57
N ALA A 109 19.36 -8.11 -3.89
CA ALA A 109 20.42 -7.24 -3.37
C ALA A 109 21.26 -7.92 -2.29
N VAL A 110 20.64 -8.64 -1.35
CA VAL A 110 21.35 -9.40 -0.31
C VAL A 110 22.21 -10.51 -0.93
N ALA A 111 21.66 -11.25 -1.90
CA ALA A 111 22.40 -12.28 -2.62
C ALA A 111 23.62 -11.70 -3.38
N PHE A 112 23.44 -10.53 -4.00
CA PHE A 112 24.54 -9.81 -4.66
C PHE A 112 25.63 -9.40 -3.66
N ILE A 113 25.26 -8.80 -2.52
CA ILE A 113 26.21 -8.43 -1.46
C ILE A 113 26.96 -9.67 -0.96
N TYR A 114 26.25 -10.76 -0.68
CA TYR A 114 26.87 -12.01 -0.25
C TYR A 114 27.87 -12.54 -1.28
N GLY A 115 27.51 -12.53 -2.57
CA GLY A 115 28.40 -12.94 -3.65
C GLY A 115 29.67 -12.08 -3.74
N VAL A 116 29.54 -10.76 -3.57
CA VAL A 116 30.69 -9.84 -3.52
C VAL A 116 31.60 -10.15 -2.33
N LEU A 117 31.04 -10.35 -1.13
CA LEU A 117 31.78 -10.66 0.10
C LEU A 117 32.47 -12.04 0.05
N ALA A 118 31.80 -13.04 -0.51
CA ALA A 118 32.36 -14.38 -0.68
C ALA A 118 33.53 -14.36 -1.68
N ARG A 119 33.38 -13.61 -2.79
CA ARG A 119 34.41 -13.51 -3.83
C ARG A 119 35.60 -12.66 -3.41
N SER A 120 35.40 -11.64 -2.56
CA SER A 120 36.46 -10.77 -2.02
C SER A 120 37.34 -11.44 -0.94
N ARG A 121 37.04 -12.69 -0.56
CA ARG A 121 37.73 -13.45 0.51
C ARG A 121 37.72 -12.78 1.89
N ILE A 122 36.86 -11.78 2.10
CA ILE A 122 36.67 -11.14 3.42
C ILE A 122 36.13 -12.14 4.45
N MET A 123 35.39 -13.16 4.00
CA MET A 123 34.80 -14.20 4.85
C MET A 123 35.71 -15.40 5.15
N ILE A 124 36.94 -15.45 4.60
CA ILE A 124 37.90 -16.52 4.92
C ILE A 124 38.82 -16.04 6.04
N PRO A 125 38.90 -16.72 7.20
CA PRO A 125 39.87 -16.36 8.23
C PRO A 125 41.28 -16.47 7.63
N GLN A 126 42.08 -15.42 7.78
CA GLN A 126 43.42 -15.23 7.19
C GLN A 126 44.47 -16.28 7.60
N PHE A 127 44.09 -17.38 8.27
CA PHE A 127 45.00 -18.37 8.83
C PHE A 127 45.61 -19.37 7.83
N ALA A 128 45.28 -19.30 6.53
CA ALA A 128 45.62 -20.37 5.58
C ALA A 128 46.53 -19.98 4.39
N GLN A 129 47.17 -18.80 4.37
CA GLN A 129 48.07 -18.45 3.27
C GLN A 129 49.43 -17.93 3.76
N SER A 130 50.18 -18.82 4.41
CA SER A 130 51.63 -18.72 4.49
C SER A 130 52.24 -19.40 3.25
N LYS A 131 53.08 -18.65 2.56
CA LYS A 131 53.91 -18.97 1.37
C LYS A 131 53.25 -18.78 0.00
N THR A 132 53.40 -17.59 -0.57
CA THR A 132 53.61 -17.47 -2.02
C THR A 132 55.00 -16.86 -2.25
N ASP A 133 55.88 -17.65 -2.87
CA ASP A 133 56.95 -17.10 -3.68
C ASP A 133 56.34 -16.18 -4.75
N LEU A 134 56.80 -14.94 -4.68
CA LEU A 134 57.22 -14.05 -5.75
C LEU A 134 56.70 -14.29 -7.18
N ALA A 135 56.08 -13.24 -7.71
CA ALA A 135 55.95 -12.86 -9.11
C ALA A 135 54.91 -13.62 -9.98
N SER A 136 53.75 -12.98 -10.16
CA SER A 136 53.36 -12.52 -11.50
C SER A 136 52.13 -11.60 -11.41
N ASP A 137 52.21 -10.56 -12.22
CA ASP A 137 51.20 -9.54 -12.50
C ASP A 137 49.75 -10.05 -12.54
N LYS A 138 48.83 -9.16 -12.14
CA LYS A 138 47.35 -9.29 -12.03
C LYS A 138 46.80 -9.58 -10.62
N LEU A 139 47.51 -9.22 -9.56
CA LEU A 139 46.90 -9.11 -8.24
C LEU A 139 46.09 -7.81 -8.15
N ILE A 140 44.89 -7.85 -8.74
CA ILE A 140 43.77 -6.95 -8.45
C ILE A 140 43.80 -6.68 -6.94
N CYS A 141 43.81 -5.40 -6.53
CA CYS A 141 43.85 -4.96 -5.14
C CYS A 141 42.73 -5.60 -4.29
N PHE A 142 42.95 -6.82 -3.82
CA PHE A 142 42.07 -7.55 -2.90
C PHE A 142 42.15 -7.02 -1.46
N GLY A 143 43.03 -6.05 -1.20
CA GLY A 143 43.22 -5.40 0.11
C GLY A 143 42.89 -3.92 0.15
N SER A 144 42.26 -3.34 -0.88
CA SER A 144 41.91 -1.91 -0.86
C SER A 144 40.65 -1.68 -0.01
N PRO A 145 40.66 -0.76 0.99
CA PRO A 145 39.50 -0.45 1.83
C PRO A 145 38.25 -0.05 1.03
N CYS A 146 38.41 0.36 -0.23
CA CYS A 146 37.31 0.62 -1.16
C CYS A 146 36.39 -0.58 -1.40
N LEU A 147 36.89 -1.83 -1.37
CA LEU A 147 36.08 -3.02 -1.66
C LEU A 147 35.15 -3.42 -0.51
N ALA A 148 35.49 -3.06 0.73
CA ALA A 148 34.66 -3.26 1.92
C ALA A 148 33.67 -2.10 2.14
N LEU A 149 33.97 -0.90 1.62
CA LEU A 149 33.08 0.26 1.71
C LEU A 149 31.83 0.13 0.84
N ILE A 150 31.94 -0.47 -0.34
CA ILE A 150 30.81 -0.67 -1.27
C ILE A 150 29.66 -1.48 -0.61
N PRO A 151 29.87 -2.69 -0.07
CA PRO A 151 28.80 -3.45 0.57
C PRO A 151 28.22 -2.72 1.80
N LEU A 152 29.05 -2.00 2.56
CA LEU A 152 28.58 -1.18 3.68
C LEU A 152 27.65 -0.05 3.21
N ILE A 153 28.01 0.66 2.15
CA ILE A 153 27.18 1.72 1.56
C ILE A 153 25.86 1.13 1.05
N VAL A 154 25.89 -0.01 0.35
CA VAL A 154 24.67 -0.67 -0.13
C VAL A 154 23.77 -1.08 1.05
N VAL A 155 24.34 -1.58 2.15
CA VAL A 155 23.55 -1.92 3.34
C VAL A 155 22.87 -0.68 3.92
N ILE A 156 23.62 0.40 4.12
CA ILE A 156 23.12 1.62 4.76
C ILE A 156 22.11 2.37 3.88
N VAL A 157 22.42 2.53 2.59
CA VAL A 157 21.66 3.38 1.66
C VAL A 157 20.48 2.64 1.04
N TYR A 158 20.58 1.32 0.88
CA TYR A 158 19.56 0.53 0.18
C TYR A 158 18.87 -0.50 1.07
N VAL A 159 19.62 -1.37 1.77
CA VAL A 159 19.02 -2.49 2.52
C VAL A 159 18.20 -1.98 3.71
N ILE A 160 18.78 -1.12 4.56
CA ILE A 160 18.08 -0.62 5.76
C ILE A 160 16.79 0.13 5.39
N PRO A 161 16.79 1.12 4.46
CA PRO A 161 15.56 1.79 4.05
C PRO A 161 14.53 0.82 3.44
N THR A 162 14.98 -0.14 2.63
CA THR A 162 14.07 -1.13 2.01
C THR A 162 13.39 -1.99 3.07
N VAL A 163 14.10 -2.40 4.13
CA VAL A 163 13.50 -3.15 5.25
C VAL A 163 12.45 -2.31 5.98
N LEU A 164 12.72 -1.02 6.22
CA LEU A 164 11.75 -0.12 6.83
C LEU A 164 10.49 0.04 5.95
N VAL A 165 10.68 0.21 4.63
CA VAL A 165 9.59 0.25 3.67
C VAL A 165 8.78 -1.03 3.70
N LEU A 166 9.42 -2.21 3.71
CA LEU A 166 8.73 -3.50 3.79
C LEU A 166 7.91 -3.65 5.07
N PHE A 167 8.43 -3.18 6.21
CA PHE A 167 7.70 -3.21 7.47
C PHE A 167 6.45 -2.33 7.41
N SER A 168 6.59 -1.06 7.02
CA SER A 168 5.46 -0.12 6.96
C SER A 168 4.45 -0.51 5.87
N PHE A 169 4.92 -0.90 4.69
CA PHE A 169 4.06 -1.31 3.58
C PHE A 169 3.39 -2.65 3.85
N GLY A 170 4.11 -3.61 4.44
CA GLY A 170 3.55 -4.89 4.88
C GLY A 170 2.44 -4.70 5.91
N ALA A 171 2.60 -3.78 6.86
CA ALA A 171 1.56 -3.43 7.82
C ALA A 171 0.30 -2.84 7.12
N LEU A 172 0.49 -1.99 6.10
CA LEU A 172 -0.61 -1.47 5.28
C LEU A 172 -1.37 -2.59 4.56
N VAL A 173 -0.65 -3.50 3.88
CA VAL A 173 -1.28 -4.65 3.19
C VAL A 173 -2.03 -5.53 4.18
N GLY A 174 -1.41 -5.83 5.33
CA GLY A 174 -2.03 -6.61 6.40
C GLY A 174 -3.31 -5.97 6.94
N ALA A 175 -3.31 -4.66 7.16
CA ALA A 175 -4.50 -3.93 7.60
C ALA A 175 -5.63 -3.98 6.56
N HIS A 176 -5.33 -3.88 5.27
CA HIS A 176 -6.36 -4.05 4.25
C HIS A 176 -6.87 -5.50 4.16
N TRP A 177 -6.02 -6.49 4.44
CA TRP A 177 -6.45 -7.89 4.50
C TRP A 177 -7.37 -8.15 5.69
N SER A 178 -7.13 -7.53 6.85
CA SER A 178 -8.05 -7.63 7.98
C SER A 178 -9.41 -7.00 7.68
N LEU A 179 -9.42 -5.85 6.98
CA LEU A 179 -10.68 -5.22 6.53
C LEU A 179 -11.45 -6.13 5.56
N VAL A 180 -10.76 -6.81 4.64
CA VAL A 180 -11.39 -7.81 3.75
C VAL A 180 -11.98 -8.97 4.55
N ALA A 181 -11.26 -9.46 5.57
CA ALA A 181 -11.75 -10.53 6.44
C ALA A 181 -12.99 -10.13 7.25
N GLU A 182 -13.08 -8.86 7.63
CA GLU A 182 -14.23 -8.28 8.34
C GLU A 182 -15.35 -7.82 7.40
N ASN A 183 -15.17 -7.94 6.07
CA ASN A 183 -16.06 -7.40 5.05
C ASN A 183 -16.41 -5.92 5.28
N SER A 184 -15.42 -5.15 5.73
CA SER A 184 -15.54 -3.73 6.07
C SER A 184 -14.67 -2.88 5.15
N THR A 185 -15.05 -1.60 5.02
CA THR A 185 -14.22 -0.60 4.34
C THR A 185 -13.40 0.19 5.34
N THR A 186 -12.27 0.72 4.88
CA THR A 186 -11.40 1.65 5.60
C THR A 186 -12.23 2.82 6.15
N TRP A 187 -13.14 3.36 5.34
CA TRP A 187 -14.05 4.42 5.75
C TRP A 187 -14.95 4.01 6.93
N GLN A 188 -15.55 2.82 6.89
CA GLN A 188 -16.41 2.34 7.97
C GLN A 188 -15.63 2.26 9.29
N HIS A 189 -14.43 1.67 9.26
CA HIS A 189 -13.58 1.56 10.45
C HIS A 189 -13.21 2.91 11.05
N PHE A 190 -12.81 3.88 10.22
CA PHE A 190 -12.49 5.23 10.70
C PHE A 190 -13.72 5.98 11.21
N LYS A 191 -14.88 5.79 10.57
CA LYS A 191 -16.14 6.40 11.02
C LYS A 191 -16.53 5.87 12.40
N GLU A 192 -16.46 4.57 12.61
CA GLU A 192 -16.78 3.93 13.88
C GLU A 192 -15.87 4.43 14.99
N ARG A 193 -14.54 4.45 14.76
CA ARG A 193 -13.56 4.99 15.72
C ARG A 193 -13.83 6.45 16.09
N LYS A 194 -14.27 7.29 15.16
CA LYS A 194 -14.63 8.69 15.47
C LYS A 194 -15.95 8.80 16.23
N SER A 195 -16.91 7.92 15.95
CA SER A 195 -18.22 7.93 16.59
C SER A 195 -18.21 7.46 18.05
N THR A 196 -17.30 6.55 18.43
CA THR A 196 -17.26 5.99 19.79
C THR A 196 -16.97 7.04 20.88
N PRO A 197 -15.95 7.91 20.74
CA PRO A 197 -15.71 9.00 21.69
C PRO A 197 -16.85 10.02 21.75
N GLU A 198 -17.47 10.35 20.60
CA GLU A 198 -18.59 11.30 20.54
C GLU A 198 -19.84 10.75 21.20
N LYS A 199 -20.15 9.47 20.99
CA LYS A 199 -21.24 8.77 21.70
C LYS A 199 -21.02 8.82 23.21
N GLY A 200 -19.80 8.54 23.68
CA GLY A 200 -19.44 8.63 25.10
C GLY A 200 -19.71 10.02 25.69
N LYS A 201 -19.27 11.08 25.00
CA LYS A 201 -19.54 12.47 25.44
C LYS A 201 -21.02 12.82 25.45
N SER A 202 -21.77 12.38 24.42
CA SER A 202 -23.22 12.65 24.33
C SER A 202 -24.03 11.92 25.42
N LEU A 203 -23.57 10.74 25.85
CA LEU A 203 -24.20 9.97 26.92
C LEU A 203 -23.95 10.63 28.28
N ILE A 204 -22.71 11.06 28.55
CA ILE A 204 -22.37 11.80 29.77
C ILE A 204 -23.18 13.10 29.86
N MET A 205 -23.25 13.87 28.77
CA MET A 205 -24.01 15.12 28.73
C MET A 205 -25.53 14.91 28.93
N ARG A 206 -26.10 13.79 28.46
CA ARG A 206 -27.49 13.44 28.77
C ARG A 206 -27.69 13.09 30.24
N GLN A 207 -26.77 12.33 30.83
CA GLN A 207 -26.83 11.94 32.24
C GLN A 207 -26.72 13.16 33.18
N GLU A 208 -25.95 14.18 32.81
CA GLU A 208 -25.86 15.45 33.55
C GLU A 208 -27.12 16.33 33.44
N ILE A 209 -27.88 16.23 32.33
CA ILE A 209 -29.15 16.96 32.17
C ILE A 209 -30.29 16.28 32.94
N GLU A 210 -30.20 14.96 33.12
CA GLU A 210 -31.21 14.14 33.81
C GLU A 210 -30.99 14.04 35.34
N SER A 211 -29.89 14.61 35.87
CA SER A 211 -29.53 14.67 37.30
C SER A 211 -29.78 16.05 37.91
#